data_AF-A0A7C9E3D2-F1
#
_entry.id   AF-A0A7C9E3D2-F1
#
_cell.length_a   1.000
_cell.length_b   1.000
_cell.length_c   1.000
_cell.angle_alpha   90.00
_cell.angle_beta   90.00
_cell.angle_gamma   90.00
#
_symmetry.space_group_name_H-M   'P 1'
#
loop_
_entity.id
_entity.type
_entity.pdbx_description
1 polymer ?
#
loop_
_entity_poly.entity_id
_entity_poly.type
_entity_poly.pdbx_seq_one_letter_code
_entity_poly.pdbx_strand_id
1 'polypeptide(L)'
;REREREREREREREREMEVKKIKLGSQGLEVSAQGLGCMGMSQSYGVPKPEDEMIELIHHAIDSGITHLDTSDVYGPHTNEILIGKALKGGWREKVQRSEERR
;
A
#
# COMPACT_ATOMS: atom_id res chain seq x y z
N ARG A 1 -17.58 7.58 -29.13
CA ARG A 1 -17.20 9.00 -29.14
C ARG A 1 -17.15 9.58 -27.72
N GLU A 2 -18.26 9.73 -26.99
CA GLU A 2 -18.23 10.27 -25.61
C GLU A 2 -17.66 9.28 -24.58
N ARG A 3 -18.18 8.04 -24.56
CA ARG A 3 -17.66 6.92 -23.73
C ARG A 3 -16.19 6.57 -23.96
N GLU A 4 -15.64 6.97 -25.10
CA GLU A 4 -14.26 6.69 -25.49
C GLU A 4 -13.31 7.77 -24.96
N ARG A 5 -13.75 9.03 -25.02
CA ARG A 5 -13.08 10.18 -24.38
C ARG A 5 -13.07 10.08 -22.87
N GLU A 6 -14.12 9.52 -22.27
CA GLU A 6 -14.20 9.30 -20.83
C GLU A 6 -13.16 8.27 -20.36
N ARG A 7 -13.04 7.15 -21.07
CA ARG A 7 -12.02 6.11 -20.82
C ARG A 7 -10.59 6.63 -21.01
N GLU A 8 -10.38 7.50 -22.00
CA GLU A 8 -9.06 8.08 -22.25
C GLU A 8 -8.63 9.04 -21.13
N ARG A 9 -9.56 9.87 -20.64
CA ARG A 9 -9.35 10.73 -19.46
C ARG A 9 -9.09 9.94 -18.18
N GLU A 10 -9.79 8.83 -18.02
CA GLU A 10 -9.61 7.93 -16.86
C GLU A 10 -8.21 7.31 -16.88
N ARG A 11 -7.75 6.81 -18.04
CA ARG A 11 -6.38 6.29 -18.22
C ARG A 11 -5.29 7.35 -18.02
N GLU A 12 -5.52 8.58 -18.49
CA GLU A 12 -4.59 9.68 -18.26
C GLU A 12 -4.50 10.03 -16.77
N ARG A 13 -5.65 10.08 -16.06
CA ARG A 13 -5.68 10.24 -14.60
C ARG A 13 -4.96 9.11 -13.88
N GLU A 14 -5.17 7.87 -14.28
CA GLU A 14 -4.47 6.71 -13.72
C GLU A 14 -2.95 6.82 -13.92
N ARG A 15 -2.50 7.26 -15.10
CA ARG A 15 -1.08 7.53 -15.37
C ARG A 15 -0.51 8.69 -14.56
N GLU A 16 -1.31 9.72 -14.33
CA GLU A 16 -0.90 10.89 -13.53
C GLU A 16 -0.81 10.55 -12.04
N MET A 17 -1.62 9.59 -11.59
CA MET A 17 -1.63 9.04 -10.23
C MET A 17 -0.54 7.97 -10.01
N GLU A 18 0.17 7.55 -11.06
CA GLU A 18 1.23 6.54 -10.97
C GLU A 18 2.40 7.07 -10.11
N VAL A 19 2.56 6.48 -8.92
CA VAL A 19 3.61 6.89 -7.99
C VAL A 19 4.99 6.59 -8.58
N LYS A 20 5.82 7.63 -8.67
CA LYS A 20 7.21 7.51 -9.14
C LYS A 20 8.00 6.50 -8.31
N LYS A 21 8.85 5.71 -8.95
CA LYS A 21 9.81 4.83 -8.27
C LYS A 21 11.15 5.52 -8.03
N ILE A 22 11.78 5.21 -6.90
CA ILE A 22 13.09 5.69 -6.48
C ILE A 22 13.98 4.52 -6.05
N LYS A 23 15.29 4.69 -6.15
CA LYS A 23 16.27 3.73 -5.63
C LYS A 23 16.39 3.86 -4.12
N LEU A 24 16.24 2.75 -3.42
CA LEU A 24 16.45 2.65 -1.98
C LEU A 24 17.87 2.15 -1.70
N GLY A 25 18.75 3.08 -1.34
CA GLY A 25 20.18 2.80 -1.13
C GLY A 25 20.94 2.50 -2.43
N SER A 26 22.12 1.90 -2.29
CA SER A 26 23.03 1.62 -3.42
C SER A 26 22.94 0.19 -3.95
N GLN A 27 22.12 -0.67 -3.34
CA GLN A 27 22.05 -2.11 -3.66
C GLN A 27 21.07 -2.44 -4.81
N GLY A 28 20.53 -1.43 -5.49
CA GLY A 28 19.67 -1.62 -6.65
C GLY A 28 18.20 -1.94 -6.33
N LEU A 29 17.78 -1.83 -5.06
CA LEU A 29 16.38 -1.94 -4.69
C LEU A 29 15.61 -0.70 -5.16
N GLU A 30 14.45 -0.89 -5.78
CA GLU A 30 13.57 0.19 -6.20
C GLU A 30 12.23 0.09 -5.47
N VAL A 31 11.76 1.23 -4.95
CA VAL A 31 10.50 1.35 -4.22
C VAL A 31 9.72 2.57 -4.72
N SER A 32 8.43 2.64 -4.45
CA SER A 32 7.66 3.86 -4.66
C SER A 32 8.19 5.02 -3.80
N ALA A 33 8.19 6.24 -4.35
CA ALA A 33 8.61 7.46 -3.65
C ALA A 33 7.72 7.78 -2.45
N GLN A 34 6.49 7.27 -2.46
CA GLN A 34 5.54 7.32 -1.36
C GLN A 34 5.35 5.90 -0.81
N GLY A 35 5.33 5.76 0.51
CA GLY A 35 5.00 4.52 1.21
C GLY A 35 3.66 4.61 1.95
N LEU A 36 3.08 3.46 2.28
CA LEU A 36 1.92 3.35 3.17
C LEU A 36 2.36 2.90 4.56
N GLY A 37 2.20 3.79 5.55
CA GLY A 37 2.39 3.46 6.96
C GLY A 37 1.16 2.77 7.53
N CYS A 38 1.34 1.57 8.09
CA CYS A 38 0.24 0.74 8.58
C CYS A 38 -0.14 1.03 10.05
N MET A 39 0.40 2.09 10.67
CA MET A 39 0.13 2.46 12.07
C MET A 39 -1.35 2.77 12.35
N GLY A 40 -2.02 3.44 11.42
CA GLY A 40 -3.44 3.81 11.54
C GLY A 40 -4.40 2.63 11.43
N MET A 41 -3.90 1.44 11.07
CA MET A 41 -4.73 0.26 10.85
C MET A 41 -5.12 -0.46 12.14
N SER A 42 -4.34 -0.28 13.21
CA SER A 42 -4.52 -1.04 14.45
C SER A 42 -4.49 -0.21 15.73
N GLN A 43 -3.77 0.93 15.77
CA GLN A 43 -3.45 1.56 17.06
C GLN A 43 -3.53 3.09 17.08
N SER A 44 -3.49 3.77 15.94
CA SER A 44 -3.42 5.23 15.89
C SER A 44 -4.58 5.87 15.14
N TYR A 45 -4.89 7.12 15.49
CA TYR A 45 -5.89 7.99 14.84
C TYR A 45 -7.37 7.65 15.07
N GLY A 46 -7.70 6.77 16.02
CA GLY A 46 -9.08 6.55 16.47
C GLY A 46 -9.45 5.07 16.55
N VAL A 47 -10.76 4.78 16.48
CA VAL A 47 -11.26 3.40 16.43
C VAL A 47 -10.80 2.76 15.12
N PRO A 48 -10.15 1.58 15.15
CA PRO A 48 -9.78 0.87 13.94
C PRO A 48 -10.99 0.65 13.03
N LYS A 49 -10.80 0.87 11.73
CA LYS A 49 -11.83 0.56 10.73
C LYS A 49 -12.01 -0.95 10.60
N PRO A 50 -13.15 -1.42 10.05
CA PRO A 50 -13.32 -2.82 9.71
C PRO A 50 -12.15 -3.38 8.90
N GLU A 51 -11.84 -4.66 9.12
CA GLU A 51 -10.72 -5.35 8.47
C GLU A 51 -10.77 -5.25 6.94
N ASP A 52 -11.96 -5.44 6.36
CA ASP A 52 -12.15 -5.42 4.90
C ASP A 52 -11.84 -4.04 4.30
N GLU A 53 -12.24 -2.94 4.95
CA GLU A 53 -11.92 -1.58 4.50
C GLU A 53 -10.41 -1.32 4.51
N MET A 54 -9.69 -1.89 5.49
CA MET A 54 -8.23 -1.76 5.56
C MET A 54 -7.52 -2.59 4.50
N ILE A 55 -8.04 -3.77 4.17
CA ILE A 55 -7.54 -4.60 3.06
C ILE A 55 -7.75 -3.87 1.73
N GLU A 56 -8.94 -3.30 1.51
CA GLU A 56 -9.25 -2.51 0.31
C GLU A 56 -8.33 -1.30 0.18
N LEU A 57 -8.04 -0.61 1.30
CA LEU A 57 -7.08 0.50 1.30
C LEU A 57 -5.67 0.05 0.89
N ILE A 58 -5.19 -1.10 1.38
CA ILE A 58 -3.90 -1.66 0.99
C ILE A 58 -3.89 -1.99 -0.51
N HIS A 59 -4.94 -2.63 -1.03
CA HIS A 59 -5.04 -2.95 -2.45
C HIS A 59 -5.07 -1.68 -3.32
N HIS A 60 -5.85 -0.68 -2.91
CA HIS A 60 -5.92 0.60 -3.59
C HIS A 60 -4.55 1.32 -3.64
N ALA A 61 -3.81 1.30 -2.53
CA ALA A 61 -2.46 1.86 -2.49
C ALA A 61 -1.53 1.14 -3.48
N ILE A 62 -1.55 -0.19 -3.49
CA ILE A 62 -0.71 -0.99 -4.38
C ILE A 62 -1.08 -0.76 -5.85
N ASP A 63 -2.36 -0.73 -6.17
CA ASP A 63 -2.84 -0.46 -7.54
C ASP A 63 -2.52 0.97 -7.99
N SER A 64 -2.41 1.92 -7.06
CA SER A 64 -1.95 3.28 -7.34
C SER A 64 -0.42 3.38 -7.53
N GLY A 65 0.30 2.25 -7.44
CA GLY A 65 1.75 2.19 -7.64
C GLY A 65 2.58 2.32 -6.36
N ILE A 66 1.95 2.31 -5.17
CA ILE A 66 2.69 2.24 -3.90
C ILE A 66 3.22 0.81 -3.73
N THR A 67 4.53 0.66 -3.70
CA THR A 67 5.19 -0.64 -3.50
C THR A 67 5.83 -0.76 -2.12
N HIS A 68 5.88 0.30 -1.32
CA HIS A 68 6.50 0.27 0.00
C HIS A 68 5.46 0.30 1.13
N LEU A 69 5.40 -0.78 1.92
CA LEU A 69 4.57 -0.87 3.12
C LEU A 69 5.45 -0.83 4.36
N ASP A 70 5.14 0.08 5.28
CA ASP A 70 5.83 0.25 6.55
C ASP A 70 4.96 -0.21 7.73
N THR A 71 5.53 -1.02 8.62
CA THR A 71 4.84 -1.59 9.79
C THR A 71 5.80 -1.78 10.98
N SER A 72 5.24 -2.00 12.17
CA SER A 72 5.99 -2.34 13.39
C SER A 72 5.21 -3.35 14.23
N ASP A 73 5.93 -4.14 15.02
CA ASP A 73 5.41 -5.09 16.02
C ASP A 73 4.59 -4.39 17.13
N VAL A 74 4.89 -3.13 17.42
CA VAL A 74 4.17 -2.30 18.40
C VAL A 74 2.76 -1.95 17.92
N TYR A 75 2.51 -1.93 16.60
CA TYR A 75 1.24 -1.51 15.99
C TYR A 75 0.14 -2.55 16.20
N GLY A 76 -0.41 -2.58 17.42
CA GLY A 76 -1.41 -3.55 17.86
C GLY A 76 -0.77 -4.92 18.11
N PRO A 77 -0.77 -5.47 19.34
CA PRO A 77 -0.15 -6.75 19.60
C PRO A 77 -0.77 -7.84 18.72
N HIS A 78 -0.01 -8.28 17.71
CA HIS A 78 -0.31 -9.33 16.74
C HIS A 78 -1.43 -9.08 15.72
N THR A 79 -2.16 -7.96 15.74
CA THR A 79 -3.32 -7.77 14.85
C THR A 79 -2.97 -7.16 13.50
N ASN A 80 -2.05 -6.21 13.44
CA ASN A 80 -1.70 -5.52 12.20
C ASN A 80 -0.93 -6.43 11.22
N GLU A 81 -0.02 -7.25 11.74
CA GLU A 81 0.70 -8.22 10.91
C GLU A 81 -0.23 -9.28 10.30
N ILE A 82 -1.26 -9.72 11.05
CA ILE A 82 -2.28 -10.63 10.55
C ILE A 82 -3.08 -9.96 9.42
N LEU A 83 -3.51 -8.72 9.61
CA LEU A 83 -4.22 -7.92 8.60
C LEU A 83 -3.39 -7.79 7.31
N ILE A 84 -2.14 -7.33 7.42
CA ILE A 84 -1.24 -7.19 6.26
C ILE A 84 -0.99 -8.56 5.63
N GLY A 85 -0.83 -9.61 6.44
CA GLY A 85 -0.68 -10.99 5.97
C GLY A 85 -1.89 -11.47 5.17
N LYS A 86 -3.12 -11.08 5.54
CA LYS A 86 -4.34 -11.36 4.76
C LYS A 86 -4.37 -10.55 3.47
N ALA A 87 -4.09 -9.25 3.54
CA ALA A 87 -4.09 -8.35 2.39
C ALA A 87 -3.11 -8.78 1.28
N LEU A 88 -1.97 -9.37 1.65
CA LEU A 88 -0.91 -9.74 0.71
C LEU A 88 -1.04 -11.15 0.08
N LYS A 89 -2.07 -11.92 0.42
CA LYS A 89 -2.34 -13.23 -0.22
C LYS A 89 -2.75 -13.07 -1.69
N GLY A 90 -2.67 -14.12 -2.49
CA GLY A 90 -3.21 -14.08 -3.86
C GLY A 90 -2.40 -13.22 -4.85
N GLY A 91 -1.08 -13.13 -4.70
CA GLY A 91 -0.17 -12.44 -5.63
C GLY A 91 0.17 -11.00 -5.24
N TRP A 92 -0.55 -10.40 -4.29
CA TRP A 92 -0.25 -9.04 -3.80
C TRP A 92 1.14 -8.92 -3.15
N ARG A 93 1.63 -9.99 -2.51
CA ARG A 93 2.97 -10.02 -1.90
C ARG A 93 4.09 -9.70 -2.89
N GLU A 94 3.97 -10.10 -4.15
CA GLU A 94 5.01 -9.91 -5.17
C GLU A 94 5.11 -8.45 -5.63
N LYS A 95 4.07 -7.66 -5.38
CA LYS A 95 4.00 -6.26 -5.79
C LYS A 95 4.64 -5.28 -4.80
N VAL A 96 5.04 -5.75 -3.60
CA VAL A 96 5.44 -4.86 -2.49
C VAL A 96 6.76 -5.27 -1.81
N GLN A 97 7.46 -4.25 -1.32
CA GLN A 97 8.53 -4.32 -0.34
C GLN A 97 7.98 -3.94 1.03
N ARG A 98 8.27 -4.75 2.06
CA ARG A 98 7.88 -4.47 3.45
C ARG A 98 9.09 -4.02 4.25
N SER A 99 8.94 -2.92 4.97
CA SER A 99 9.81 -2.53 6.08
C SER A 99 9.14 -2.91 7.39
N GLU A 100 9.91 -3.43 8.34
CA GLU A 100 9.41 -3.81 9.66
C GLU A 100 10.40 -3.37 10.74
N GLU A 101 9.94 -2.52 11.66
CA GLU A 101 10.70 -2.17 12.85
C GLU A 101 10.33 -3.12 14.01
N ARG A 102 11.33 -3.86 14.51
CA ARG A 102 11.24 -4.75 15.68
C ARG A 102 12.00 -4.12 16.84
N ARG A 103 11.38 -4.06 18.02
CA ARG A 103 12.04 -3.57 19.25
C ARG A 103 12.54 -4.68 20.15
#